data_AF-A0A938MS65-F1
#
_entry.id   AF-A0A938MS65-F1
#
_cell.length_a   1.000
_cell.length_b   1.000
_cell.length_c   1.000
_cell.angle_alpha   90.00
_cell.angle_beta   90.00
_cell.angle_gamma   90.00
#
_symmetry.space_group_name_H-M   'P 1'
#
loop_
_entity.id
_entity.type
_entity.pdbx_description
1 polymer ?
#
loop_
_entity_poly.entity_id
_entity_poly.type
_entity_poly.pdbx_seq_one_letter_code
_entity_poly.pdbx_strand_id
1 'polypeptide(L)'
;MKLKLRLQHLLGDKAEQRGLIAEIQKATRLERHTISAMLHSSVKYVSLDALGKICDYLVHHQGVDAARLPGDLFVLEPDGFWTMLADLKRTEFCLATRSHPDWPERDHIMADDAHLQAMIVSRISSHVAPPKAELPANDALGHERSWQHLVPAPRPIRSKDGVVLRTLEGGREDARAIFRKFRKGARPGSLVAIGSIKVQNILEYMLADTFAATPFASEDGVAEPHDRSCPIYFRYKTTDVAPVSLCGGNTLSQTYAPTQPGIYYETSGGHWECCPTTKATHDSGFVFYAYRPNVDQLRLACGGFTGAATRMLSIAFDQIASACWEPQYMTSDLLVGMFVIAFDIRGRTSTKQRDPRAARFDFTVIPLPVEAVAPRVKRRRRAASGGKPASTAAD
;
A
#
# COMPACT_ATOMS: atom_id res chain seq x y z
N MET A 1 3.16 15.47 9.77
CA MET A 1 2.63 15.28 8.40
C MET A 1 2.58 16.63 7.69
N LYS A 2 3.44 16.87 6.69
CA LYS A 2 3.35 18.08 5.85
C LYS A 2 2.40 17.79 4.69
N LEU A 3 1.36 18.61 4.59
CA LEU A 3 0.43 18.61 3.48
C LEU A 3 0.89 19.64 2.45
N LYS A 4 0.89 19.26 1.18
CA LYS A 4 1.16 20.13 0.05
C LYS A 4 -0.14 20.42 -0.68
N LEU A 5 -0.37 21.69 -1.00
CA LEU A 5 -1.56 22.11 -1.71
C LEU A 5 -1.38 21.86 -3.22
N ARG A 6 -2.29 21.15 -3.88
CA ARG A 6 -2.17 20.71 -5.28
C ARG A 6 -3.18 21.36 -6.23
N LEU A 7 -3.41 22.66 -6.08
CA LEU A 7 -4.36 23.40 -6.91
C LEU A 7 -4.09 23.22 -8.41
N GLN A 8 -2.82 23.21 -8.82
CA GLN A 8 -2.44 22.96 -10.21
C GLN A 8 -2.97 21.64 -10.76
N HIS A 9 -2.92 20.57 -9.95
CA HIS A 9 -3.37 19.24 -10.37
C HIS A 9 -4.88 19.18 -10.59
N LEU A 10 -5.67 19.80 -9.70
CA LEU A 10 -7.14 19.85 -9.86
C LEU A 10 -7.59 20.71 -11.03
N LEU A 11 -6.74 21.61 -11.51
CA LEU A 11 -7.00 22.43 -12.69
C LEU A 11 -6.61 21.73 -13.99
N GLY A 12 -5.81 20.66 -13.95
CA GLY A 12 -5.36 19.92 -15.12
C GLY A 12 -4.75 20.85 -16.18
N ASP A 13 -5.16 20.67 -17.44
CA ASP A 13 -4.66 21.45 -18.58
C ASP A 13 -4.96 22.97 -18.46
N LYS A 14 -5.97 23.36 -17.67
CA LYS A 14 -6.24 24.79 -17.43
C LYS A 14 -5.16 25.46 -16.61
N ALA A 15 -4.37 24.71 -15.85
CA ALA A 15 -3.28 25.26 -15.06
C ALA A 15 -2.25 26.04 -15.90
N GLU A 16 -2.08 25.65 -17.16
CA GLU A 16 -1.12 26.26 -18.10
C GLU A 16 -1.72 27.41 -18.91
N GLN A 17 -3.02 27.69 -18.75
CA GLN A 17 -3.69 28.75 -19.52
C GLN A 17 -3.23 30.14 -19.09
N ARG A 18 -2.90 30.97 -20.10
CA ARG A 18 -2.58 32.37 -19.88
C ARG A 18 -3.79 33.09 -19.28
N GLY A 19 -3.57 33.82 -18.18
CA GLY A 19 -4.61 34.61 -17.52
C GLY A 19 -5.34 33.88 -16.38
N LEU A 20 -5.06 32.60 -16.13
CA LEU A 20 -5.70 31.82 -15.07
C LEU A 20 -5.64 32.49 -13.69
N ILE A 21 -4.48 33.03 -13.29
CA ILE A 21 -4.33 33.72 -11.99
C ILE A 21 -5.28 34.93 -11.91
N ALA A 22 -5.47 35.66 -13.01
CA ALA A 22 -6.39 36.80 -13.05
C ALA A 22 -7.85 36.35 -13.03
N GLU A 23 -8.17 35.22 -13.68
CA GLU A 23 -9.49 34.60 -13.63
C GLU A 23 -9.84 34.16 -12.20
N ILE A 24 -8.96 33.38 -11.56
CA ILE A 24 -9.15 32.93 -10.17
C ILE A 24 -9.26 34.13 -9.24
N GLN A 25 -8.43 35.18 -9.41
CA GLN A 25 -8.56 36.42 -8.64
C GLN A 25 -9.93 37.05 -8.82
N LYS A 26 -10.44 37.14 -10.05
CA LYS A 26 -11.74 37.76 -10.33
C LYS A 26 -12.87 36.98 -9.66
N ALA A 27 -12.81 35.66 -9.64
CA ALA A 27 -13.82 34.81 -9.03
C ALA A 27 -13.74 34.76 -7.49
N THR A 28 -12.52 34.66 -6.94
CA THR A 28 -12.30 34.42 -5.50
C THR A 28 -12.01 35.70 -4.70
N ARG A 29 -11.63 36.79 -5.38
CA ARG A 29 -11.07 38.02 -4.80
C ARG A 29 -9.79 37.81 -3.98
N LEU A 30 -9.12 36.67 -4.13
CA LEU A 30 -7.84 36.40 -3.50
C LEU A 30 -6.71 37.16 -4.20
N GLU A 31 -5.67 37.50 -3.45
CA GLU A 31 -4.52 38.20 -4.02
C GLU A 31 -3.76 37.28 -5.00
N ARG A 32 -3.29 37.86 -6.11
CA ARG A 32 -2.59 37.10 -7.18
C ARG A 32 -1.40 36.30 -6.66
N HIS A 33 -0.66 36.86 -5.71
CA HIS A 33 0.51 36.19 -5.14
C HIS A 33 0.11 34.98 -4.28
N THR A 34 -1.03 35.06 -3.56
CA THR A 34 -1.57 33.92 -2.80
C THR A 34 -1.99 32.80 -3.75
N ILE A 35 -2.71 33.15 -4.82
CA ILE A 35 -3.14 32.18 -5.85
C ILE A 35 -1.93 31.54 -6.53
N SER A 36 -0.92 32.33 -6.89
CA SER A 36 0.34 31.84 -7.47
C SER A 36 1.07 30.90 -6.51
N ALA A 37 1.17 31.26 -5.22
CA ALA A 37 1.77 30.41 -4.21
C ALA A 37 1.00 29.10 -3.98
N MET A 38 -0.34 29.13 -4.08
CA MET A 38 -1.18 27.94 -4.04
C MET A 38 -1.01 27.06 -5.27
N LEU A 39 -0.93 27.65 -6.47
CA LEU A 39 -0.68 26.93 -7.73
C LEU A 39 0.67 26.20 -7.70
N HIS A 40 1.73 26.87 -7.27
CA HIS A 40 3.08 26.30 -7.19
C HIS A 40 3.37 25.56 -5.88
N SER A 41 2.35 25.36 -5.04
CA SER A 41 2.46 24.66 -3.76
C SER A 41 3.55 25.23 -2.83
N SER A 42 3.85 26.52 -2.92
CA SER A 42 4.90 27.19 -2.14
C SER A 42 4.36 27.91 -0.90
N VAL A 43 3.04 27.89 -0.71
CA VAL A 43 2.38 28.54 0.41
C VAL A 43 2.59 27.74 1.71
N LYS A 44 3.11 28.40 2.75
CA LYS A 44 3.33 27.76 4.07
C LYS A 44 2.05 27.65 4.90
N TYR A 45 1.16 28.63 4.77
CA TYR A 45 -0.10 28.72 5.50
C TYR A 45 -1.18 29.29 4.59
N VAL A 46 -2.35 28.67 4.61
CA VAL A 46 -3.55 29.14 3.90
C VAL A 46 -4.63 29.42 4.93
N SER A 47 -5.22 30.61 4.90
CA SER A 47 -6.36 30.92 5.75
C SER A 47 -7.57 30.07 5.36
N LEU A 48 -8.43 29.73 6.33
CA LEU A 48 -9.64 28.96 6.05
C LEU A 48 -10.57 29.68 5.05
N ASP A 49 -10.63 31.01 5.11
CA ASP A 49 -11.38 31.84 4.16
C ASP A 49 -10.82 31.68 2.72
N ALA A 50 -9.50 31.73 2.55
CA ALA A 50 -8.89 31.54 1.24
C ALA A 50 -9.08 30.12 0.72
N LEU A 51 -9.00 29.12 1.60
CA LEU A 51 -9.28 27.73 1.26
C LEU A 51 -10.74 27.55 0.81
N GLY A 52 -11.70 28.12 1.54
CA GLY A 52 -13.12 28.08 1.17
C GLY A 52 -13.37 28.68 -0.20
N LYS A 53 -12.84 29.88 -0.46
CA LYS A 53 -12.96 30.56 -1.76
C LYS A 53 -12.39 29.74 -2.92
N ILE A 54 -11.26 29.06 -2.72
CA ILE A 54 -10.69 28.16 -3.73
C ILE A 54 -11.55 26.91 -3.93
N CYS A 55 -12.10 26.33 -2.86
CA CYS A 55 -13.03 25.21 -2.98
C CYS A 55 -14.27 25.61 -3.79
N ASP A 56 -14.88 26.75 -3.46
CA ASP A 56 -16.05 27.27 -4.19
C ASP A 56 -15.72 27.51 -5.67
N TYR A 57 -14.54 28.05 -5.97
CA TYR A 57 -14.08 28.21 -7.35
C TYR A 57 -13.97 26.86 -8.08
N LEU A 58 -13.38 25.85 -7.46
CA LEU A 58 -13.23 24.52 -8.05
C LEU A 58 -14.58 23.84 -8.29
N VAL A 59 -15.54 23.99 -7.38
CA VAL A 59 -16.90 23.46 -7.55
C VAL A 59 -17.61 24.18 -8.70
N HIS A 60 -17.63 25.51 -8.68
CA HIS A 60 -18.44 26.28 -9.63
C HIS A 60 -17.84 26.41 -11.03
N HIS A 61 -16.50 26.43 -11.14
CA HIS A 61 -15.82 26.69 -12.41
C HIS A 61 -15.08 25.48 -12.98
N GLN A 62 -14.79 24.46 -12.17
CA GLN A 62 -14.07 23.27 -12.59
C GLN A 62 -14.87 21.97 -12.43
N GLY A 63 -16.08 22.04 -11.89
CA GLY A 63 -16.95 20.87 -11.72
C GLY A 63 -16.40 19.83 -10.75
N VAL A 64 -15.49 20.24 -9.85
CA VAL A 64 -14.98 19.34 -8.81
C VAL A 64 -16.10 19.04 -7.82
N ASP A 65 -16.30 17.77 -7.49
CA ASP A 65 -17.30 17.35 -6.51
C ASP A 65 -17.00 17.98 -5.14
N ALA A 66 -17.96 18.75 -4.62
CA ALA A 66 -17.86 19.41 -3.32
C ALA A 66 -17.61 18.42 -2.18
N ALA A 67 -18.07 17.17 -2.29
CA ALA A 67 -17.85 16.13 -1.27
C ALA A 67 -16.37 15.71 -1.15
N ARG A 68 -15.55 16.00 -2.17
CA ARG A 68 -14.11 15.67 -2.20
C ARG A 68 -13.23 16.82 -1.70
N LEU A 69 -13.76 18.03 -1.59
CA LEU A 69 -13.05 19.21 -1.13
C LEU A 69 -13.24 19.46 0.38
N PRO A 70 -12.25 20.02 1.09
CA PRO A 70 -10.92 20.41 0.60
C PRO A 70 -9.93 19.23 0.54
N GLY A 71 -10.34 18.00 0.81
CA GLY A 71 -9.44 16.83 0.87
C GLY A 71 -8.56 16.69 -0.38
N ASP A 72 -9.17 16.76 -1.56
CA ASP A 72 -8.50 16.66 -2.85
C ASP A 72 -7.51 17.81 -3.14
N LEU A 73 -7.60 18.93 -2.42
CA LEU A 73 -6.64 20.03 -2.54
C LEU A 73 -5.31 19.73 -1.85
N PHE A 74 -5.26 18.75 -0.96
CA PHE A 74 -4.07 18.45 -0.17
C PHE A 74 -3.52 17.06 -0.50
N VAL A 75 -2.22 16.99 -0.70
CA VAL A 75 -1.49 15.73 -0.84
C VAL A 75 -0.43 15.63 0.26
N LEU A 76 -0.13 14.40 0.68
CA LEU A 76 1.00 14.14 1.57
C LEU A 76 2.30 14.33 0.78
N GLU A 77 3.20 15.19 1.26
CA GLU A 77 4.54 15.26 0.66
C GLU A 77 5.24 13.91 0.81
N PRO A 78 6.02 13.45 -0.19
CA PRO A 78 6.73 12.18 -0.06
C PRO A 78 7.63 12.08 1.18
N ASP A 79 8.36 13.14 1.48
CA ASP A 79 9.15 13.24 2.71
C ASP A 79 8.27 13.27 3.96
N GLY A 80 7.04 13.78 3.85
CA GLY A 80 6.05 13.77 4.92
C GLY A 80 5.67 12.36 5.38
N PHE A 81 5.67 11.36 4.48
CA PHE A 81 5.43 9.97 4.83
C PHE A 81 6.60 9.38 5.62
N TRP A 82 7.83 9.67 5.19
CA TRP A 82 9.04 9.21 5.89
C TRP A 82 9.22 9.88 7.25
N THR A 83 8.97 11.19 7.35
CA THR A 83 8.92 11.90 8.62
C THR A 83 7.87 11.30 9.55
N MET A 84 6.65 11.03 9.05
CA MET A 84 5.63 10.34 9.84
C MET A 84 6.14 9.00 10.37
N LEU A 85 6.73 8.15 9.51
CA LEU A 85 7.30 6.87 9.91
C LEU A 85 8.40 7.01 10.99
N ALA A 86 9.27 8.01 10.86
CA ALA A 86 10.31 8.30 11.84
C ALA A 86 9.72 8.79 13.18
N ASP A 87 8.65 9.60 13.14
CA ASP A 87 7.97 10.14 14.30
C ASP A 87 7.18 9.07 15.09
N LEU A 88 6.83 7.95 14.46
CA LEU A 88 6.14 6.84 15.12
C LEU A 88 6.99 6.11 16.18
N LYS A 89 8.31 6.38 16.25
CA LYS A 89 9.31 5.90 17.24
C LYS A 89 9.48 4.38 17.39
N ARG A 90 8.52 3.58 16.93
CA ARG A 90 8.52 2.11 16.92
C ARG A 90 8.15 1.63 15.52
N THR A 91 8.98 0.77 14.95
CA THR A 91 8.78 0.12 13.65
C THR A 91 9.01 -1.37 13.80
N GLU A 92 7.97 -2.17 13.62
CA GLU A 92 8.05 -3.62 13.70
C GLU A 92 8.05 -4.19 12.28
N PHE A 93 9.16 -4.79 11.85
CA PHE A 93 9.26 -5.48 10.57
C PHE A 93 8.82 -6.93 10.70
N CYS A 94 8.07 -7.43 9.73
CA CYS A 94 7.71 -8.83 9.60
C CYS A 94 8.31 -9.39 8.32
N LEU A 95 9.13 -10.43 8.45
CA LEU A 95 9.78 -11.12 7.35
C LEU A 95 9.38 -12.59 7.33
N ALA A 96 9.19 -13.13 6.13
CA ALA A 96 8.86 -14.52 5.95
C ALA A 96 10.12 -15.40 6.04
N THR A 97 10.11 -16.44 6.88
CA THR A 97 11.20 -17.42 6.93
C THR A 97 10.92 -18.65 6.08
N ARG A 98 11.99 -19.19 5.51
CA ARG A 98 12.00 -20.44 4.74
C ARG A 98 13.06 -21.35 5.34
N SER A 99 12.83 -22.65 5.35
CA SER A 99 13.92 -23.62 5.59
C SER A 99 14.38 -24.15 4.25
N HIS A 100 15.66 -24.48 4.20
CA HIS A 100 16.25 -25.14 3.05
C HIS A 100 16.35 -26.64 3.35
N PRO A 101 16.06 -27.55 2.41
CA PRO A 101 16.24 -28.99 2.64
C PRO A 101 17.67 -29.35 3.08
N ASP A 102 18.66 -28.66 2.52
CA ASP A 102 20.07 -28.88 2.85
C ASP A 102 20.47 -28.27 4.21
N TRP A 103 19.67 -27.36 4.76
CA TRP A 103 19.87 -26.74 6.08
C TRP A 103 18.60 -26.89 6.93
N PRO A 104 18.21 -28.13 7.28
CA PRO A 104 16.91 -28.41 7.89
C PRO A 104 16.74 -27.77 9.28
N GLU A 105 17.85 -27.49 9.97
CA GLU A 105 17.87 -26.84 11.29
C GLU A 105 17.93 -25.31 11.22
N ARG A 106 17.96 -24.72 10.01
CA ARG A 106 18.12 -23.27 9.85
C ARG A 106 17.01 -22.68 8.98
N ASP A 107 16.32 -21.73 9.58
CA ASP A 107 15.46 -20.80 8.86
C ASP A 107 16.30 -19.65 8.29
N HIS A 108 15.93 -19.22 7.08
CA HIS A 108 16.53 -18.09 6.39
C HIS A 108 15.45 -17.17 5.85
N ILE A 109 15.81 -15.89 5.71
CA ILE A 109 15.04 -14.88 5.00
C ILE A 109 15.59 -14.73 3.58
N MET A 110 14.74 -14.35 2.64
CA MET A 110 15.19 -14.07 1.28
C MET A 110 16.06 -12.82 1.26
N ALA A 111 17.15 -12.86 0.50
CA ALA A 111 18.06 -11.72 0.37
C ALA A 111 17.35 -10.47 -0.19
N ASP A 112 16.38 -10.65 -1.09
CA ASP A 112 15.62 -9.54 -1.67
C ASP A 112 14.73 -8.84 -0.63
N ASP A 113 14.08 -9.61 0.26
CA ASP A 113 13.26 -9.07 1.35
C ASP A 113 14.14 -8.34 2.38
N ALA A 114 15.30 -8.91 2.72
CA ALA A 114 16.27 -8.29 3.63
C ALA A 114 16.84 -6.98 3.05
N HIS A 115 17.08 -6.93 1.74
CA HIS A 115 17.55 -5.71 1.09
C HIS A 115 16.48 -4.61 1.07
N LEU A 116 15.22 -4.96 0.77
CA LEU A 116 14.12 -4.01 0.83
C LEU A 116 13.92 -3.47 2.25
N GLN A 117 14.05 -4.33 3.27
CA GLN A 117 14.05 -3.89 4.67
C GLN A 117 15.16 -2.88 4.95
N ALA A 118 16.39 -3.16 4.52
CA ALA A 118 17.52 -2.26 4.72
C ALA A 118 17.27 -0.89 4.06
N MET A 119 16.67 -0.85 2.86
CA MET A 119 16.28 0.40 2.20
C MET A 119 15.26 1.20 3.01
N ILE A 120 14.23 0.54 3.54
CA ILE A 120 13.21 1.18 4.39
C ILE A 120 13.85 1.71 5.67
N VAL A 121 14.67 0.91 6.35
CA VAL A 121 15.38 1.32 7.58
C VAL A 121 16.28 2.52 7.31
N SER A 122 17.04 2.50 6.21
CA SER A 122 17.89 3.61 5.80
C SER A 122 17.09 4.91 5.63
N ARG A 123 15.94 4.84 4.95
CA ARG A 123 15.05 5.99 4.73
C ARG A 123 14.39 6.51 6.00
N ILE A 124 13.94 5.62 6.89
CA ILE A 124 13.42 6.04 8.20
C ILE A 124 14.53 6.75 8.98
N SER A 125 15.74 6.18 9.00
CA SER A 125 16.87 6.72 9.75
C SER A 125 17.32 8.10 9.26
N SER A 126 17.23 8.37 7.95
CA SER A 126 17.57 9.69 7.39
C SER A 126 16.58 10.79 7.77
N HIS A 127 15.40 10.45 8.30
CA HIS A 127 14.36 11.39 8.72
C HIS A 127 14.23 11.50 10.25
N VAL A 128 15.03 10.75 11.01
CA VAL A 128 15.11 10.88 12.46
C VAL A 128 15.87 12.16 12.79
N ALA A 129 15.22 13.10 13.50
CA ALA A 129 15.91 14.28 14.01
C ALA A 129 17.07 13.87 14.95
N PRO A 130 18.24 14.52 14.87
CA PRO A 130 19.33 14.25 15.79
C PRO A 130 18.86 14.48 17.23
N PRO A 131 19.27 13.63 18.19
CA PRO A 131 18.90 13.83 19.58
C PRO A 131 19.36 15.23 20.00
N LYS A 132 18.45 16.04 20.56
CA LYS A 132 18.85 17.24 21.29
C LYS A 132 19.80 16.79 22.40
N ALA A 133 21.02 17.30 22.39
CA ALA A 133 22.03 17.00 23.38
C ALA A 133 21.54 17.48 24.75
N GLU A 134 20.91 16.59 25.53
CA GLU A 134 20.60 16.69 26.98
C GLU A 134 19.67 15.54 27.41
N LEU A 135 19.98 14.28 27.07
CA LEU A 135 19.35 13.13 27.72
C LEU A 135 20.37 12.49 28.68
N PRO A 136 20.04 12.33 29.97
CA PRO A 136 20.94 11.73 30.94
C PRO A 136 21.27 10.29 30.55
N ALA A 137 22.51 9.89 30.79
CA ALA A 137 23.16 8.66 30.32
C ALA A 137 22.47 7.33 30.71
N ASN A 138 21.40 7.35 31.51
CA ASN A 138 20.59 6.16 31.80
C ASN A 138 19.52 5.85 30.74
N ASP A 139 19.22 6.78 29.83
CA ASP A 139 18.39 6.51 28.63
C ASP A 139 19.25 6.16 27.39
N ALA A 140 20.57 6.05 27.57
CA ALA A 140 21.53 5.73 26.51
C ALA A 140 21.63 4.23 26.18
N LEU A 141 20.83 3.38 26.83
CA LEU A 141 20.58 2.01 26.40
C LEU A 141 19.47 2.03 25.33
N GLY A 142 19.90 2.22 24.09
CA GLY A 142 19.24 1.82 22.85
C GLY A 142 17.72 1.85 22.87
N HIS A 143 17.12 2.96 22.40
CA HIS A 143 15.74 2.90 21.95
C HIS A 143 15.56 1.69 21.01
N GLU A 144 14.80 0.69 21.45
CA GLU A 144 14.32 -0.44 20.64
C GLU A 144 13.34 0.09 19.57
N ARG A 145 13.82 0.93 18.65
CA ARG A 145 13.01 1.62 17.63
C ARG A 145 12.58 0.68 16.52
N SER A 146 13.32 -0.39 16.30
CA SER A 146 13.02 -1.38 15.27
C SER A 146 13.05 -2.80 15.81
N TRP A 147 11.95 -3.52 15.66
CA TRP A 147 11.85 -4.93 15.99
C TRP A 147 11.70 -5.74 14.71
N GLN A 148 12.26 -6.94 14.69
CA GLN A 148 12.08 -7.86 13.57
C GLN A 148 11.36 -9.11 14.07
N HIS A 149 10.24 -9.42 13.45
CA HIS A 149 9.50 -10.65 13.62
C HIS A 149 9.79 -11.56 12.43
N LEU A 150 10.13 -12.81 12.75
CA LEU A 150 10.32 -13.87 11.78
C LEU A 150 9.07 -14.74 11.78
N VAL A 151 8.39 -14.82 10.65
CA VAL A 151 7.12 -15.54 10.50
C VAL A 151 7.32 -16.68 9.50
N PRO A 152 7.07 -17.94 9.87
CA PRO A 152 7.18 -19.06 8.94
C PRO A 152 6.30 -18.89 7.70
N ALA A 153 6.92 -18.95 6.51
CA ALA A 153 6.20 -18.92 5.25
C ALA A 153 5.42 -20.22 5.02
N PRO A 154 4.25 -20.17 4.32
CA PRO A 154 3.57 -21.36 3.79
C PRO A 154 4.52 -22.30 3.02
N ARG A 155 4.48 -23.61 3.31
CA ARG A 155 5.21 -24.63 2.54
C ARG A 155 4.31 -25.76 2.06
N PRO A 156 4.52 -26.26 0.84
CA PRO A 156 3.97 -27.53 0.40
C PRO A 156 4.71 -28.65 1.12
N ILE A 157 4.01 -29.49 1.87
CA ILE A 157 4.56 -30.78 2.28
C ILE A 157 4.03 -31.82 1.31
N ARG A 158 4.94 -32.45 0.57
CA ARG A 158 4.60 -33.61 -0.26
C ARG A 158 4.49 -34.81 0.68
N SER A 159 3.26 -35.30 0.89
CA SER A 159 3.00 -36.61 1.48
C SER A 159 2.95 -37.66 0.36
N LYS A 160 3.17 -38.94 0.70
CA LYS A 160 3.02 -40.08 -0.22
C LYS A 160 1.59 -40.23 -0.74
N ASP A 161 0.59 -39.65 -0.04
CA ASP A 161 -0.83 -39.71 -0.39
C ASP A 161 -1.37 -38.40 -1.01
N GLY A 162 -0.48 -37.45 -1.36
CA GLY A 162 -0.85 -36.14 -1.91
C GLY A 162 -0.12 -34.97 -1.25
N VAL A 163 -0.36 -33.74 -1.71
CA VAL A 163 0.23 -32.53 -1.09
C VAL A 163 -0.59 -32.16 0.16
N VAL A 164 -0.03 -32.37 1.35
CA VAL A 164 -0.64 -31.96 2.63
C VAL A 164 0.09 -30.70 3.08
N LEU A 165 -0.59 -29.54 3.17
CA LEU A 165 0.02 -28.27 3.61
C LEU A 165 0.19 -28.23 5.14
N ARG A 166 1.11 -29.01 5.73
CA ARG A 166 1.27 -29.09 7.21
C ARG A 166 1.89 -27.85 7.89
N THR A 167 2.17 -26.75 7.18
CA THR A 167 2.86 -25.55 7.74
C THR A 167 2.05 -24.25 7.70
N LEU A 168 0.77 -24.30 7.31
CA LEU A 168 -0.06 -23.08 7.27
C LEU A 168 -0.47 -22.58 8.66
N GLU A 169 -0.79 -23.45 9.62
CA GLU A 169 -1.40 -23.01 10.88
C GLU A 169 -0.45 -22.26 11.81
N GLY A 170 0.75 -22.79 12.10
CA GLY A 170 1.71 -22.14 13.02
C GLY A 170 2.11 -20.72 12.56
N GLY A 171 2.48 -20.57 11.29
CA GLY A 171 2.81 -19.25 10.74
C GLY A 171 1.63 -18.27 10.70
N ARG A 172 0.39 -18.78 10.56
CA ARG A 172 -0.83 -17.96 10.64
C ARG A 172 -1.13 -17.52 12.07
N GLU A 173 -0.87 -18.37 13.05
CA GLU A 173 -1.05 -18.08 14.48
C GLU A 173 -0.03 -17.07 14.98
N ASP A 174 1.25 -17.24 14.64
CA ASP A 174 2.31 -16.28 14.95
C ASP A 174 1.97 -14.90 14.36
N ALA A 175 1.60 -14.87 13.07
CA ALA A 175 1.17 -13.64 12.42
C ALA A 175 -0.05 -13.01 13.12
N ARG A 176 -1.02 -13.82 13.54
CA ARG A 176 -2.19 -13.36 14.30
C ARG A 176 -1.79 -12.74 15.62
N ALA A 177 -0.88 -13.38 16.35
CA ALA A 177 -0.42 -12.93 17.66
C ALA A 177 0.30 -11.59 17.54
N ILE A 178 1.23 -11.47 16.59
CA ILE A 178 1.94 -10.21 16.27
C ILE A 178 0.95 -9.11 15.89
N PHE A 179 0.06 -9.38 14.93
CA PHE A 179 -0.91 -8.38 14.47
C PHE A 179 -1.86 -7.92 15.58
N ARG A 180 -2.35 -8.86 16.41
CA ARG A 180 -3.21 -8.54 17.56
C ARG A 180 -2.46 -7.74 18.62
N LYS A 181 -1.21 -8.10 18.92
CA LYS A 181 -0.37 -7.37 19.88
C LYS A 181 -0.14 -5.94 19.42
N PHE A 182 0.23 -5.75 18.15
CA PHE A 182 0.38 -4.43 17.55
C PHE A 182 -0.92 -3.62 17.63
N ARG A 183 -2.05 -4.19 17.19
CA ARG A 183 -3.35 -3.52 17.17
C ARG A 183 -3.87 -3.15 18.56
N LYS A 184 -3.66 -4.01 19.55
CA LYS A 184 -4.06 -3.75 20.96
C LYS A 184 -3.10 -2.78 21.66
N GLY A 185 -1.89 -2.59 21.15
CA GLY A 185 -0.91 -1.71 21.77
C GLY A 185 -1.40 -0.28 21.77
N ALA A 186 -1.51 0.33 22.96
CA ALA A 186 -1.85 1.76 23.11
C ALA A 186 -0.71 2.71 22.69
N ARG A 187 0.37 2.16 22.11
CA ARG A 187 1.56 2.92 21.75
C ARG A 187 1.59 3.18 20.25
N PRO A 188 1.90 4.41 19.82
CA PRO A 188 2.23 4.74 18.44
C PRO A 188 3.25 3.76 17.85
N GLY A 189 3.14 3.51 16.55
CA GLY A 189 4.11 2.66 15.87
C GLY A 189 3.68 2.24 14.48
N SER A 190 4.62 1.66 13.75
CA SER A 190 4.39 1.04 12.46
C SER A 190 4.61 -0.46 12.50
N LEU A 191 3.83 -1.21 11.72
CA LEU A 191 4.03 -2.62 11.41
C LEU A 191 4.25 -2.74 9.91
N VAL A 192 5.43 -3.23 9.51
CA VAL A 192 5.90 -3.27 8.13
C VAL A 192 6.03 -4.74 7.69
N ALA A 193 5.18 -5.18 6.76
CA ALA A 193 5.24 -6.51 6.17
C ALA A 193 5.99 -6.46 4.84
N ILE A 194 7.07 -7.24 4.71
CA ILE A 194 7.87 -7.28 3.48
C ILE A 194 7.71 -8.64 2.80
N GLY A 195 7.53 -8.62 1.48
CA GLY A 195 7.44 -9.80 0.64
C GLY A 195 6.04 -10.01 0.03
N SER A 196 5.94 -11.04 -0.81
CA SER A 196 4.71 -11.38 -1.53
C SER A 196 3.62 -11.93 -0.60
N ILE A 197 2.33 -11.76 -0.97
CA ILE A 197 1.19 -12.43 -0.31
C ILE A 197 1.37 -13.95 -0.20
N LYS A 198 2.12 -14.56 -1.14
CA LYS A 198 2.39 -16.00 -1.16
C LYS A 198 3.19 -16.50 0.03
N VAL A 199 3.91 -15.61 0.71
CA VAL A 199 4.82 -15.95 1.81
C VAL A 199 4.57 -15.15 3.08
N GLN A 200 3.86 -14.03 2.99
CA GLN A 200 3.74 -13.07 4.09
C GLN A 200 2.36 -13.14 4.77
N ASN A 201 2.24 -13.97 5.81
CA ASN A 201 0.99 -14.18 6.55
C ASN A 201 0.47 -12.91 7.25
N ILE A 202 1.34 -11.95 7.61
CA ILE A 202 0.92 -10.71 8.25
C ILE A 202 0.08 -9.83 7.30
N LEU A 203 0.38 -9.87 6.00
CA LEU A 203 -0.32 -9.07 4.99
C LEU A 203 -1.82 -9.39 4.94
N GLU A 204 -2.18 -10.66 5.06
CA GLU A 204 -3.58 -11.13 5.12
C GLU A 204 -4.36 -10.44 6.24
N TYR A 205 -3.78 -10.35 7.44
CA TYR A 205 -4.42 -9.67 8.56
C TYR A 205 -4.50 -8.15 8.36
N MET A 206 -3.49 -7.53 7.74
CA MET A 206 -3.51 -6.10 7.43
C MET A 206 -4.62 -5.74 6.44
N LEU A 207 -4.76 -6.52 5.36
CA LEU A 207 -5.79 -6.33 4.34
C LEU A 207 -7.17 -6.66 4.92
N ALA A 208 -7.32 -7.78 5.63
CA ALA A 208 -8.58 -8.19 6.24
C ALA A 208 -9.13 -7.14 7.22
N ASP A 209 -8.29 -6.60 8.11
CA ASP A 209 -8.69 -5.55 9.05
C ASP A 209 -9.03 -4.23 8.33
N THR A 210 -8.40 -3.95 7.18
CA THR A 210 -8.65 -2.71 6.42
C THR A 210 -9.94 -2.77 5.63
N PHE A 211 -10.22 -3.91 4.98
CA PHE A 211 -11.34 -4.09 4.07
C PHE A 211 -12.52 -4.91 4.66
N ALA A 212 -12.50 -5.19 5.96
CA ALA A 212 -13.49 -6.03 6.64
C ALA A 212 -13.70 -7.41 6.00
N ALA A 213 -12.60 -8.03 5.60
CA ALA A 213 -12.58 -9.40 5.09
C ALA A 213 -12.20 -10.39 6.18
N THR A 214 -12.31 -11.69 5.86
CA THR A 214 -11.75 -12.77 6.69
C THR A 214 -10.36 -13.12 6.16
N PRO A 215 -9.30 -13.07 6.99
CA PRO A 215 -7.96 -13.43 6.54
C PRO A 215 -7.90 -14.92 6.17
N PHE A 216 -7.15 -15.27 5.12
CA PHE A 216 -7.02 -16.65 4.63
C PHE A 216 -8.36 -17.33 4.24
N ALA A 217 -9.37 -16.56 3.84
CA ALA A 217 -10.59 -17.09 3.23
C ALA A 217 -10.49 -16.96 1.71
N SER A 218 -10.72 -18.04 0.96
CA SER A 218 -10.72 -17.95 -0.51
C SER A 218 -11.94 -17.19 -1.01
N GLU A 219 -11.71 -16.25 -1.92
CA GLU A 219 -12.77 -15.54 -2.65
C GLU A 219 -12.86 -15.99 -4.12
N ASP A 220 -12.30 -17.15 -4.47
CA ASP A 220 -12.33 -17.69 -5.85
C ASP A 220 -13.75 -17.96 -6.35
N GLY A 221 -14.70 -18.16 -5.41
CA GLY A 221 -16.10 -18.46 -5.67
C GLY A 221 -17.06 -17.26 -5.55
N VAL A 222 -16.59 -16.01 -5.47
CA VAL A 222 -17.50 -14.85 -5.53
C VAL A 222 -18.23 -14.79 -6.88
N ALA A 223 -19.45 -14.25 -6.91
CA ALA A 223 -20.25 -14.20 -8.12
C ALA A 223 -19.59 -13.33 -9.20
N GLU A 224 -19.29 -12.08 -8.86
CA GLU A 224 -18.65 -11.13 -9.77
C GLU A 224 -17.31 -10.58 -9.22
N PRO A 225 -16.39 -10.11 -10.08
CA PRO A 225 -15.09 -9.59 -9.64
C PRO A 225 -15.20 -8.44 -8.62
N HIS A 226 -16.20 -7.57 -8.77
CA HIS A 226 -16.40 -6.43 -7.87
C HIS A 226 -16.93 -6.85 -6.47
N ASP A 227 -17.39 -8.10 -6.31
CA ASP A 227 -17.83 -8.61 -5.01
C ASP A 227 -16.67 -8.88 -4.06
N ARG A 228 -15.45 -9.08 -4.60
CA ARG A 228 -14.24 -9.34 -3.81
C ARG A 228 -14.02 -8.27 -2.75
N SER A 229 -13.60 -8.70 -1.56
CA SER A 229 -13.39 -7.79 -0.43
C SER A 229 -12.16 -6.91 -0.60
N CYS A 230 -11.18 -7.35 -1.39
CA CYS A 230 -9.94 -6.60 -1.66
C CYS A 230 -9.89 -6.13 -3.12
N PRO A 231 -9.49 -4.88 -3.41
CA PRO A 231 -9.46 -4.37 -4.78
C PRO A 231 -8.17 -4.76 -5.55
N ILE A 232 -7.34 -5.64 -4.97
CA ILE A 232 -6.26 -6.33 -5.69
C ILE A 232 -6.43 -7.84 -5.56
N TYR A 233 -5.96 -8.56 -6.57
CA TYR A 233 -6.01 -10.01 -6.63
C TYR A 233 -4.72 -10.57 -7.23
N PHE A 234 -4.07 -11.47 -6.49
CA PHE A 234 -2.85 -12.15 -6.91
C PHE A 234 -3.21 -13.47 -7.58
N ARG A 235 -3.19 -13.50 -8.91
CA ARG A 235 -3.38 -14.72 -9.67
C ARG A 235 -2.13 -15.58 -9.58
N TYR A 236 -2.20 -16.70 -8.87
CA TYR A 236 -1.03 -17.58 -8.67
C TYR A 236 -0.57 -18.24 -9.97
N LYS A 237 0.72 -18.58 -10.03
CA LYS A 237 1.25 -19.48 -11.08
C LYS A 237 0.79 -20.90 -10.78
N THR A 238 0.66 -21.73 -11.81
CA THR A 238 0.40 -23.17 -11.65
C THR A 238 1.47 -23.90 -10.84
N THR A 239 2.68 -23.34 -10.75
CA THR A 239 3.80 -23.87 -9.97
C THR A 239 3.91 -23.27 -8.56
N ASP A 240 3.07 -22.30 -8.20
CA ASP A 240 3.09 -21.72 -6.85
C ASP A 240 2.45 -22.69 -5.85
N VAL A 241 2.77 -22.51 -4.56
CA VAL A 241 2.20 -23.26 -3.42
C VAL A 241 0.71 -22.98 -3.22
N ALA A 242 0.21 -21.88 -3.79
CA ALA A 242 -1.18 -21.43 -3.76
C ALA A 242 -1.84 -21.50 -2.36
N PRO A 243 -1.29 -20.82 -1.33
CA PRO A 243 -1.92 -20.79 -0.02
C PRO A 243 -3.31 -20.14 -0.11
N VAL A 244 -4.25 -20.59 0.73
CA VAL A 244 -5.56 -19.93 0.83
C VAL A 244 -5.36 -18.49 1.29
N SER A 245 -5.94 -17.54 0.55
CA SER A 245 -5.71 -16.10 0.65
C SER A 245 -6.99 -15.32 0.34
N LEU A 246 -7.21 -14.21 1.04
CA LEU A 246 -8.34 -13.31 0.75
C LEU A 246 -8.18 -12.57 -0.59
N CYS A 247 -6.93 -12.30 -0.98
CA CYS A 247 -6.62 -11.54 -2.18
C CYS A 247 -5.76 -12.34 -3.15
N GLY A 248 -5.75 -13.67 -3.08
CA GLY A 248 -4.97 -14.52 -3.98
C GLY A 248 -5.67 -15.83 -4.24
N GLY A 249 -5.42 -16.42 -5.41
CA GLY A 249 -6.10 -17.64 -5.80
C GLY A 249 -5.92 -18.00 -7.28
N ASN A 250 -6.90 -18.75 -7.79
CA ASN A 250 -6.92 -19.22 -9.17
C ASN A 250 -7.97 -18.56 -10.07
N THR A 251 -9.09 -18.09 -9.51
CA THR A 251 -10.16 -17.41 -10.26
C THR A 251 -10.51 -16.06 -9.64
N LEU A 252 -10.84 -15.08 -10.47
CA LEU A 252 -11.23 -13.73 -10.01
C LEU A 252 -12.72 -13.68 -9.60
N SER A 253 -13.54 -14.52 -10.20
CA SER A 253 -14.93 -14.78 -9.81
C SER A 253 -15.41 -16.07 -10.49
N GLN A 254 -16.66 -16.45 -10.25
CA GLN A 254 -17.35 -17.48 -11.03
C GLN A 254 -17.49 -17.09 -12.52
N THR A 255 -17.62 -15.80 -12.80
CA THR A 255 -17.77 -15.24 -14.16
C THR A 255 -16.45 -14.92 -14.86
N TYR A 256 -15.33 -14.85 -14.14
CA TYR A 256 -14.03 -14.50 -14.70
C TYR A 256 -12.87 -15.31 -14.10
N ALA A 257 -12.31 -16.20 -14.93
CA ALA A 257 -11.17 -17.03 -14.61
C ALA A 257 -9.91 -16.57 -15.38
N PRO A 258 -9.13 -15.61 -14.86
CA PRO A 258 -7.92 -15.14 -15.52
C PRO A 258 -6.87 -16.25 -15.65
N THR A 259 -6.27 -16.37 -16.84
CA THR A 259 -5.22 -17.36 -17.15
C THR A 259 -3.82 -16.84 -16.88
N GLN A 260 -3.63 -15.52 -16.89
CA GLN A 260 -2.32 -14.89 -16.77
C GLN A 260 -1.95 -14.69 -15.29
N PRO A 261 -0.80 -15.20 -14.81
CA PRO A 261 -0.36 -14.92 -13.45
C PRO A 261 0.12 -13.47 -13.32
N GLY A 262 -0.10 -12.87 -12.16
CA GLY A 262 0.25 -11.48 -11.89
C GLY A 262 -0.61 -10.85 -10.80
N ILE A 263 -0.52 -9.53 -10.69
CA ILE A 263 -1.37 -8.74 -9.78
C ILE A 263 -2.45 -8.08 -10.62
N TYR A 264 -3.69 -8.49 -10.37
CA TYR A 264 -4.87 -7.84 -10.89
C TYR A 264 -5.32 -6.73 -9.94
N TYR A 265 -5.88 -5.67 -10.49
CA TYR A 265 -6.46 -4.56 -9.73
C TYR A 265 -7.74 -4.08 -10.39
N GLU A 266 -8.65 -3.56 -9.59
CA GLU A 266 -9.88 -2.95 -10.08
C GLU A 266 -9.65 -1.50 -10.52
N THR A 267 -10.22 -1.12 -11.66
CA THR A 267 -10.20 0.23 -12.22
C THR A 267 -11.46 1.01 -11.83
N SER A 268 -11.52 2.30 -12.17
CA SER A 268 -12.64 3.17 -11.77
C SER A 268 -13.99 2.75 -12.36
N GLY A 269 -13.99 1.99 -13.47
CA GLY A 269 -15.19 1.43 -14.10
C GLY A 269 -15.65 0.09 -13.51
N GLY A 270 -15.00 -0.43 -12.46
CA GLY A 270 -15.28 -1.77 -11.92
C GLY A 270 -14.72 -2.91 -12.79
N HIS A 271 -13.95 -2.57 -13.82
CA HIS A 271 -13.19 -3.54 -14.61
C HIS A 271 -11.91 -3.93 -13.89
N TRP A 272 -11.33 -5.07 -14.25
CA TRP A 272 -10.11 -5.56 -13.66
C TRP A 272 -9.01 -5.69 -14.70
N GLU A 273 -7.89 -5.03 -14.44
CA GLU A 273 -6.69 -5.07 -15.28
C GLU A 273 -5.60 -5.92 -14.63
N CYS A 274 -4.65 -6.39 -15.42
CA CYS A 274 -3.55 -7.24 -14.96
C CYS A 274 -2.21 -6.56 -15.16
N CYS A 275 -1.39 -6.51 -14.11
CA CYS A 275 0.06 -6.41 -14.23
C CYS A 275 0.64 -7.82 -14.28
N PRO A 276 0.99 -8.32 -15.48
CA PRO A 276 1.34 -9.72 -15.64
C PRO A 276 2.74 -10.04 -15.12
N THR A 277 2.96 -11.31 -14.82
CA THR A 277 4.30 -11.84 -14.52
C THR A 277 4.69 -12.88 -15.54
N THR A 278 5.68 -12.55 -16.37
CA THR A 278 6.29 -13.47 -17.33
C THR A 278 7.73 -13.78 -16.92
N LYS A 279 8.29 -14.93 -17.35
CA LYS A 279 9.65 -15.33 -16.91
C LYS A 279 10.75 -14.35 -17.35
N ALA A 280 10.53 -13.59 -18.42
CA ALA A 280 11.59 -12.84 -19.10
C ALA A 280 11.36 -11.32 -19.12
N THR A 281 10.12 -10.86 -19.29
CA THR A 281 9.84 -9.49 -19.72
C THR A 281 9.01 -8.67 -18.75
N HIS A 282 8.17 -9.29 -17.92
CA HIS A 282 7.27 -8.55 -17.03
C HIS A 282 7.26 -9.16 -15.64
N ASP A 283 7.18 -8.30 -14.62
CA ASP A 283 6.86 -8.70 -13.26
C ASP A 283 6.01 -7.61 -12.62
N SER A 284 5.49 -7.88 -11.42
CA SER A 284 4.62 -6.94 -10.73
C SER A 284 4.95 -6.87 -9.25
N GLY A 285 4.67 -5.74 -8.62
CA GLY A 285 4.80 -5.53 -7.18
C GLY A 285 3.62 -4.75 -6.63
N PHE A 286 3.61 -4.55 -5.33
CA PHE A 286 2.57 -3.76 -4.67
C PHE A 286 3.16 -2.95 -3.51
N VAL A 287 2.50 -1.84 -3.21
CA VAL A 287 2.66 -1.07 -1.98
C VAL A 287 1.26 -0.84 -1.41
N PHE A 288 1.09 -1.12 -0.13
CA PHE A 288 -0.14 -0.90 0.60
C PHE A 288 0.19 -0.24 1.93
N TYR A 289 -0.57 0.76 2.33
CA TYR A 289 -0.54 1.22 3.70
C TYR A 289 -1.93 1.59 4.22
N ALA A 290 -2.10 1.45 5.53
CA ALA A 290 -3.28 1.92 6.25
C ALA A 290 -2.82 2.61 7.54
N TYR A 291 -2.99 3.93 7.60
CA TYR A 291 -2.63 4.79 8.72
C TYR A 291 -3.86 5.22 9.50
N ARG A 292 -3.80 5.12 10.83
CA ARG A 292 -4.85 5.62 11.73
C ARG A 292 -4.31 6.80 12.55
N PRO A 293 -4.64 8.04 12.19
CA PRO A 293 -4.12 9.23 12.87
C PRO A 293 -4.47 9.29 14.35
N ASN A 294 -5.67 8.85 14.74
CA ASN A 294 -6.15 8.96 16.12
C ASN A 294 -5.35 8.14 17.14
N VAL A 295 -4.58 7.15 16.68
CA VAL A 295 -3.77 6.27 17.54
C VAL A 295 -2.31 6.18 17.07
N ASP A 296 -1.93 7.00 16.08
CA ASP A 296 -0.62 6.98 15.42
C ASP A 296 -0.15 5.55 15.09
N GLN A 297 -1.00 4.79 14.41
CA GLN A 297 -0.68 3.43 13.97
C GLN A 297 -0.64 3.32 12.46
N LEU A 298 0.52 2.92 11.93
CA LEU A 298 0.71 2.65 10.51
C LEU A 298 0.86 1.15 10.27
N ARG A 299 0.16 0.64 9.26
CA ARG A 299 0.46 -0.66 8.66
C ARG A 299 0.96 -0.40 7.26
N LEU A 300 2.14 -0.92 6.94
CA LEU A 300 2.75 -0.82 5.62
C LEU A 300 3.04 -2.23 5.14
N ALA A 301 2.74 -2.52 3.88
CA ALA A 301 3.15 -3.74 3.24
C ALA A 301 3.67 -3.45 1.84
N CYS A 302 4.76 -4.11 1.46
CA CYS A 302 5.32 -3.97 0.13
C CYS A 302 6.12 -5.21 -0.28
N GLY A 303 6.12 -5.50 -1.57
CA GLY A 303 6.84 -6.64 -2.10
C GLY A 303 6.50 -6.91 -3.57
N GLY A 304 7.28 -7.79 -4.18
CA GLY A 304 7.02 -8.29 -5.51
C GLY A 304 6.04 -9.47 -5.54
N PHE A 305 5.44 -9.72 -6.70
CA PHE A 305 4.80 -10.99 -7.04
C PHE A 305 5.83 -12.14 -7.07
N THR A 306 7.07 -11.83 -7.47
CA THR A 306 8.24 -12.70 -7.32
C THR A 306 9.36 -12.02 -6.52
N GLY A 307 10.38 -12.80 -6.12
CA GLY A 307 11.59 -12.23 -5.51
C GLY A 307 12.33 -11.25 -6.44
N ALA A 308 12.28 -11.48 -7.76
CA ALA A 308 12.86 -10.55 -8.73
C ALA A 308 12.14 -9.18 -8.72
N ALA A 309 10.80 -9.17 -8.62
CA ALA A 309 10.06 -7.93 -8.42
C ALA A 309 10.33 -7.27 -7.07
N THR A 310 10.48 -8.04 -5.97
CA THR A 310 10.92 -7.46 -4.69
C THR A 310 12.30 -6.80 -4.83
N ARG A 311 13.21 -7.44 -5.57
CA ARG A 311 14.54 -6.88 -5.85
C ARG A 311 14.45 -5.60 -6.67
N MET A 312 13.68 -5.57 -7.75
CA MET A 312 13.49 -4.36 -8.57
C MET A 312 12.85 -3.23 -7.75
N LEU A 313 11.85 -3.54 -6.93
CA LEU A 313 11.26 -2.62 -5.97
C LEU A 313 12.31 -2.06 -5.01
N SER A 314 13.23 -2.89 -4.52
CA SER A 314 14.30 -2.44 -3.62
C SER A 314 15.34 -1.54 -4.30
N ILE A 315 15.66 -1.78 -5.58
CA ILE A 315 16.61 -0.98 -6.37
C ILE A 315 16.01 0.40 -6.70
N ALA A 316 14.75 0.43 -7.12
CA ALA A 316 14.04 1.66 -7.50
C ALA A 316 13.20 2.24 -6.34
N PHE A 317 13.48 1.84 -5.10
CA PHE A 317 12.57 2.07 -3.98
C PHE A 317 12.25 3.54 -3.78
N ASP A 318 13.24 4.43 -3.88
CA ASP A 318 13.04 5.86 -3.65
C ASP A 318 12.13 6.53 -4.67
N GLN A 319 12.27 6.12 -5.94
CA GLN A 319 11.48 6.66 -7.04
C GLN A 319 10.05 6.12 -6.97
N ILE A 320 9.88 4.82 -6.68
CA ILE A 320 8.58 4.19 -6.49
C ILE A 320 7.87 4.77 -5.27
N ALA A 321 8.56 4.81 -4.13
CA ALA A 321 8.09 5.39 -2.88
C ALA A 321 7.53 6.79 -3.10
N SER A 322 8.27 7.65 -3.81
CA SER A 322 7.85 9.03 -4.05
C SER A 322 6.50 9.15 -4.78
N ALA A 323 6.08 8.11 -5.52
CA ALA A 323 4.78 8.02 -6.18
C ALA A 323 3.72 7.24 -5.38
N CYS A 324 4.08 6.62 -4.25
CA CYS A 324 3.23 5.69 -3.49
C CYS A 324 2.61 6.28 -2.22
N TRP A 325 2.64 7.60 -1.97
CA TRP A 325 2.25 8.18 -0.67
C TRP A 325 0.95 9.00 -0.67
N GLU A 326 0.33 9.19 -1.83
CA GLU A 326 -1.00 9.79 -1.89
C GLU A 326 -2.07 8.75 -1.51
N PRO A 327 -2.88 8.98 -0.46
CA PRO A 327 -3.90 8.01 -0.07
C PRO A 327 -5.06 7.99 -1.07
N GLN A 328 -5.44 6.79 -1.52
CA GLN A 328 -6.63 6.56 -2.35
C GLN A 328 -7.94 6.66 -1.56
N TYR A 329 -7.87 6.59 -0.23
CA TYR A 329 -9.00 6.82 0.67
C TYR A 329 -8.54 7.58 1.90
N MET A 330 -9.23 8.67 2.23
CA MET A 330 -8.89 9.52 3.37
C MET A 330 -10.14 9.90 4.16
N THR A 331 -10.02 9.75 5.47
CA THR A 331 -10.99 10.17 6.49
C THR A 331 -10.22 10.62 7.73
N SER A 332 -10.90 11.24 8.70
CA SER A 332 -10.25 11.71 9.94
C SER A 332 -9.62 10.59 10.79
N ASP A 333 -10.08 9.35 10.64
CA ASP A 333 -9.65 8.18 11.42
C ASP A 333 -8.79 7.19 10.62
N LEU A 334 -8.82 7.26 9.29
CA LEU A 334 -8.15 6.27 8.43
C LEU A 334 -7.71 6.89 7.10
N LEU A 335 -6.44 6.67 6.77
CA LEU A 335 -5.86 6.89 5.46
C LEU A 335 -5.45 5.53 4.88
N VAL A 336 -5.81 5.25 3.63
CA VAL A 336 -5.41 4.03 2.92
C VAL A 336 -4.75 4.42 1.62
N GLY A 337 -3.54 3.91 1.38
CA GLY A 337 -2.88 3.94 0.09
C GLY A 337 -2.66 2.53 -0.44
N MET A 338 -2.85 2.35 -1.74
CA MET A 338 -2.79 1.05 -2.39
C MET A 338 -2.37 1.22 -3.85
N PHE A 339 -1.27 0.57 -4.20
CA PHE A 339 -0.59 0.75 -5.47
C PHE A 339 -0.13 -0.60 -6.01
N VAL A 340 -0.27 -0.77 -7.32
CA VAL A 340 0.38 -1.84 -8.07
C VAL A 340 1.57 -1.24 -8.82
N ILE A 341 2.68 -1.96 -8.87
CA ILE A 341 3.85 -1.57 -9.66
C ILE A 341 3.99 -2.57 -10.81
N ALA A 342 3.90 -2.09 -12.03
CA ALA A 342 4.25 -2.87 -13.22
C ALA A 342 5.75 -2.68 -13.52
N PHE A 343 6.47 -3.78 -13.73
CA PHE A 343 7.88 -3.76 -14.15
C PHE A 343 8.00 -4.30 -15.57
N ASP A 344 8.66 -3.55 -16.45
CA ASP A 344 9.07 -3.98 -17.79
C ASP A 344 10.58 -4.24 -17.78
N ILE A 345 10.98 -5.48 -18.06
CA ILE A 345 12.36 -5.97 -17.97
C ILE A 345 12.97 -5.99 -19.38
N ARG A 346 13.92 -5.10 -19.62
CA ARG A 346 14.64 -4.98 -20.89
C ARG A 346 15.93 -5.82 -20.90
N GLY A 347 16.23 -6.43 -22.06
CA GLY A 347 17.54 -7.02 -22.32
C GLY A 347 17.79 -8.41 -21.73
N ARG A 348 16.76 -9.14 -21.32
CA ARG A 348 16.88 -10.54 -20.88
C ARG A 348 16.99 -11.50 -22.07
N THR A 349 18.06 -11.40 -22.87
CA THR A 349 18.23 -12.15 -24.12
C THR A 349 18.79 -13.58 -23.95
N SER A 350 19.10 -14.04 -22.74
CA SER A 350 19.41 -15.46 -22.53
C SER A 350 19.15 -15.96 -21.11
N THR A 351 18.82 -17.24 -21.01
CA THR A 351 18.67 -18.02 -19.77
C THR A 351 19.93 -18.08 -18.91
N LYS A 352 21.07 -17.53 -19.37
CA LYS A 352 22.38 -17.59 -18.69
C LYS A 352 22.74 -16.34 -17.89
N GLN A 353 22.12 -15.18 -18.11
CA GLN A 353 22.29 -14.02 -17.22
C GLN A 353 21.28 -14.11 -16.07
N ARG A 354 21.70 -14.82 -15.02
CA ARG A 354 20.90 -15.05 -13.81
C ARG A 354 20.94 -13.90 -12.81
N ASP A 355 21.76 -12.86 -13.03
CA ASP A 355 21.89 -11.75 -12.09
C ASP A 355 20.84 -10.67 -12.36
N PRO A 356 19.78 -10.55 -11.53
CA PRO A 356 18.78 -9.49 -11.66
C PRO A 356 19.39 -8.11 -11.37
N ARG A 357 20.59 -8.02 -10.76
CA ARG A 357 21.29 -6.74 -10.51
C ARG A 357 21.73 -6.05 -11.80
N ALA A 358 21.84 -6.79 -12.90
CA ALA A 358 22.26 -6.27 -14.21
C ALA A 358 21.09 -5.98 -15.17
N ALA A 359 19.87 -6.39 -14.81
CA ALA A 359 18.69 -6.20 -15.66
C ALA A 359 18.28 -4.72 -15.65
N ARG A 360 18.21 -4.11 -16.83
CA ARG A 360 17.58 -2.80 -16.99
C ARG A 360 16.08 -2.99 -16.96
N PHE A 361 15.38 -2.20 -16.17
CA PHE A 361 13.93 -2.26 -16.09
C PHE A 361 13.36 -0.84 -16.03
N ASP A 362 12.16 -0.70 -16.57
CA ASP A 362 11.30 0.44 -16.33
C ASP A 362 10.18 0.02 -15.38
N PHE A 363 9.53 0.98 -14.75
CA PHE A 363 8.39 0.73 -13.89
C PHE A 363 7.30 1.76 -14.06
N THR A 364 6.07 1.36 -13.73
CA THR A 364 4.91 2.26 -13.64
C THR A 364 4.21 2.01 -12.32
N VAL A 365 4.00 3.07 -11.56
CA VAL A 365 3.22 3.04 -10.31
C VAL A 365 1.77 3.35 -10.64
N ILE A 366 0.88 2.42 -10.31
CA ILE A 366 -0.55 2.47 -10.61
C ILE A 366 -1.28 2.62 -9.27
N PRO A 367 -1.69 3.84 -8.89
CA PRO A 367 -2.57 4.03 -7.73
C PRO A 367 -3.94 3.43 -8.03
N LEU A 368 -4.50 2.71 -7.07
CA LEU A 368 -5.87 2.20 -7.24
C LEU A 368 -6.88 3.34 -7.23
N PRO A 369 -8.00 3.25 -7.96
CA PRO A 369 -9.04 4.28 -7.90
C PRO A 369 -9.74 4.31 -6.54
N VAL A 370 -10.17 5.50 -6.11
CA VAL A 370 -10.98 5.66 -4.89
C VAL A 370 -12.29 4.89 -4.99
N GLU A 371 -12.83 4.76 -6.21
CA GLU A 371 -14.03 4.00 -6.54
C GLU A 371 -13.87 2.50 -6.23
N ALA A 372 -12.66 1.96 -6.37
CA ALA A 372 -12.35 0.58 -5.98
C ALA A 372 -12.09 0.45 -4.46
N VAL A 373 -11.39 1.42 -3.85
CA VAL A 373 -10.97 1.31 -2.45
C VAL A 373 -12.11 1.67 -1.47
N ALA A 374 -12.81 2.78 -1.70
CA ALA A 374 -13.74 3.37 -0.74
C ALA A 374 -14.94 2.48 -0.40
N PRO A 375 -15.62 1.79 -1.33
CA PRO A 375 -16.77 0.95 -1.00
C PRO A 375 -16.39 -0.17 0.00
N ARG A 376 -15.22 -0.77 -0.18
CA ARG A 376 -14.71 -1.88 0.65
C ARG A 376 -14.35 -1.42 2.06
N VAL A 377 -13.70 -0.26 2.17
CA VAL A 377 -13.41 0.34 3.49
C VAL A 377 -14.71 0.73 4.20
N LYS A 378 -15.72 1.25 3.47
CA LYS A 378 -17.03 1.64 4.05
C LYS A 378 -17.85 0.44 4.55
N ARG A 379 -17.76 -0.76 3.94
CA ARG A 379 -18.40 -2.00 4.43
C ARG A 379 -18.06 -2.28 5.90
N ARG A 380 -16.79 -2.06 6.29
CA ARG A 380 -16.29 -2.19 7.67
C ARG A 380 -17.06 -1.33 8.67
N ARG A 381 -17.34 -0.07 8.31
CA ARG A 381 -18.00 0.88 9.22
C ARG A 381 -19.44 0.48 9.49
N ARG A 382 -20.18 0.02 8.47
CA ARG A 382 -21.56 -0.46 8.63
C ARG A 382 -21.62 -1.69 9.54
N ALA A 383 -20.67 -2.62 9.41
CA ALA A 383 -20.57 -3.79 10.28
C ALA A 383 -20.20 -3.41 11.72
N ALA A 384 -19.31 -2.42 11.93
CA ALA A 384 -18.91 -1.95 13.25
C ALA A 384 -19.98 -1.08 13.95
N SER A 385 -20.84 -0.39 13.20
CA SER A 385 -21.90 0.46 13.73
C SER A 385 -23.24 -0.26 13.98
N GLY A 386 -23.28 -1.59 13.86
CA GLY A 386 -24.50 -2.38 14.11
C GLY A 386 -25.62 -2.13 13.10
N GLY A 387 -25.30 -1.62 11.91
CA GLY A 387 -26.32 -1.33 10.89
C GLY A 387 -26.96 -2.62 10.39
N LYS A 388 -28.24 -2.84 10.71
CA LYS A 388 -29.05 -3.88 10.06
C LYS A 388 -28.91 -3.74 8.54
N PRO A 389 -28.70 -4.84 7.79
CA PRO A 389 -28.79 -4.77 6.33
C PRO A 389 -30.18 -4.26 5.98
N ALA A 390 -30.25 -3.25 5.11
CA ALA A 390 -31.51 -2.80 4.56
C ALA A 390 -32.16 -3.99 3.86
N SER A 391 -33.29 -4.47 4.41
CA SER A 391 -34.12 -5.45 3.73
C SER A 391 -34.58 -4.81 2.44
N THR A 392 -34.14 -5.36 1.30
CA THR A 392 -34.82 -5.18 0.03
C THR A 392 -36.21 -5.79 0.18
N ALA A 393 -37.18 -4.95 0.52
CA ALA A 393 -38.58 -5.24 0.25
C ALA A 393 -38.75 -5.16 -1.27
N ALA A 394 -38.93 -6.32 -1.88
CA ALA A 394 -39.49 -6.41 -3.21
C ALA A 394 -41.01 -6.30 -3.05
N ASP A 395 -41.59 -5.29 -3.70
CA ASP A 395 -42.96 -5.34 -4.21
C ASP A 395 -42.93 -5.98 -5.60
#